data_AF-A0A662SWA1-F1
#
_entry.id   AF-A0A662SWA1-F1
#
_cell.length_a   1.000
_cell.length_b   1.000
_cell.length_c   1.000
_cell.angle_alpha   90.00
_cell.angle_beta   90.00
_cell.angle_gamma   90.00
#
_symmetry.space_group_name_H-M   'P 1'
#
loop_
_entity.id
_entity.type
_entity.pdbx_description
1 polymer ?
#
loop_
_entity_poly.entity_id
_entity_poly.type
_entity_poly.pdbx_seq_one_letter_code
_entity_poly.pdbx_strand_id
1 'polypeptide(L)'
;VAIENVDHGFFKSVKSLVDITNRIPKLMFTLDVGHACIQGSDMEKLRSYVSNLYHKLVHLHVHDNLRDGSDLHLAVGAGEIDWRAVYKELAEIGYDERACIEVHVGDIEWGLKISLEAIRFFWK
;
A
#
# COMPACT_ATOMS: atom_id res chain seq x y z
N VAL A 1 -14.94 1.98 9.48
CA VAL A 1 -13.62 1.58 10.01
C VAL A 1 -12.96 0.73 8.95
N ALA A 2 -11.71 1.04 8.62
CA ALA A 2 -10.89 0.24 7.72
C ALA A 2 -9.69 -0.29 8.52
N ILE A 3 -9.35 -1.55 8.30
CA ILE A 3 -8.17 -2.18 8.90
C ILE A 3 -7.03 -2.18 7.91
N GLU A 4 -5.81 -1.96 8.39
CA GLU A 4 -4.61 -1.86 7.58
C GLU A 4 -3.79 -3.17 7.62
N ASN A 5 -3.11 -3.50 6.51
CA ASN A 5 -2.02 -4.48 6.55
C ASN A 5 -0.73 -3.83 7.07
N VAL A 6 -0.08 -4.51 8.01
CA VAL A 6 1.20 -4.08 8.59
C VAL A 6 2.33 -5.03 8.20
N ASP A 7 3.57 -4.65 8.43
CA ASP A 7 4.76 -5.46 8.17
C ASP A 7 5.10 -6.46 9.30
N HIS A 8 4.46 -6.33 10.46
CA HIS A 8 4.64 -7.17 11.65
C HIS A 8 3.32 -7.63 12.28
N GLY A 9 3.37 -8.61 13.18
CA GLY A 9 2.18 -9.06 13.93
C GLY A 9 1.09 -9.71 13.07
N PHE A 10 -0.15 -9.68 13.57
CA PHE A 10 -1.25 -10.52 13.07
C PHE A 10 -1.79 -10.08 11.69
N PHE A 11 -1.84 -8.78 11.41
CA PHE A 11 -2.40 -8.24 10.17
C PHE A 11 -1.39 -8.17 9.01
N LYS A 12 -0.17 -8.69 9.20
CA LYS A 12 0.80 -8.95 8.11
C LYS A 12 0.33 -10.01 7.13
N SER A 13 -0.59 -10.88 7.53
CA SER A 13 -1.07 -12.01 6.73
C SER A 13 -2.33 -11.64 5.96
N VAL A 14 -2.33 -11.90 4.65
CA VAL A 14 -3.53 -11.81 3.80
C VAL A 14 -4.66 -12.67 4.37
N LYS A 15 -4.34 -13.90 4.77
CA LYS A 15 -5.31 -14.83 5.36
C LYS A 15 -5.97 -14.24 6.62
N SER A 16 -5.17 -13.66 7.51
CA SER A 16 -5.69 -13.06 8.75
C SER A 16 -6.66 -11.90 8.45
N LEU A 17 -6.34 -11.08 7.45
CA LEU A 17 -7.20 -9.97 7.02
C LEU A 17 -8.48 -10.45 6.33
N VAL A 18 -8.41 -11.47 5.49
CA VAL A 18 -9.60 -12.12 4.91
C VAL A 18 -10.48 -12.73 6.00
N ASP A 19 -9.89 -13.43 6.96
CA ASP A 19 -10.63 -14.08 8.04
C ASP A 19 -11.39 -13.06 8.90
N ILE A 20 -10.74 -11.96 9.32
CA ILE A 20 -11.39 -10.95 10.17
C ILE A 20 -12.44 -10.13 9.40
N THR A 21 -12.15 -9.78 8.15
CA THR A 21 -13.09 -8.99 7.34
C THR A 21 -14.34 -9.77 6.92
N ASN A 22 -14.24 -11.10 6.82
CA ASN A 22 -15.39 -11.99 6.65
C ASN A 22 -16.23 -12.14 7.94
N ARG A 23 -15.57 -12.20 9.10
CA ARG A 23 -16.26 -12.28 10.41
C ARG A 23 -16.96 -10.98 10.78
N ILE A 24 -16.45 -9.83 10.31
CA ILE A 24 -17.02 -8.51 10.57
C ILE A 24 -17.37 -7.87 9.22
N PRO A 25 -18.58 -8.10 8.66
CA PRO A 25 -18.93 -7.67 7.31
C PRO A 25 -18.76 -6.17 7.05
N LYS A 26 -18.97 -5.33 8.07
CA LYS A 26 -18.81 -3.86 8.00
C LYS A 26 -17.36 -3.37 8.11
N LEU A 27 -16.40 -4.27 8.36
CA LEU A 27 -14.98 -3.92 8.39
C LEU A 27 -14.47 -3.81 6.96
N MET A 28 -13.93 -2.63 6.64
CA MET A 28 -13.32 -2.33 5.35
C MET A 28 -11.80 -2.49 5.44
N PHE A 29 -11.10 -2.33 4.33
CA PHE A 29 -9.67 -2.55 4.22
C PHE A 29 -8.95 -1.29 3.72
N THR A 30 -7.86 -0.93 4.41
CA THR A 30 -6.85 0.02 3.93
C THR A 30 -5.67 -0.81 3.47
N LEU A 31 -5.29 -0.69 2.20
CA LEU A 31 -4.05 -1.30 1.72
C LEU A 31 -2.90 -0.33 1.96
N ASP A 32 -1.98 -0.73 2.82
CA ASP A 32 -0.66 -0.11 2.87
C ASP A 32 0.24 -0.76 1.80
N VAL A 33 0.59 0.02 0.78
CA VAL A 33 1.42 -0.44 -0.33
C VAL A 33 2.87 -0.68 0.11
N GLY A 34 3.40 0.17 0.98
CA GLY A 34 4.78 0.09 1.43
C GLY A 34 5.04 -1.17 2.25
N HIS A 35 4.14 -1.52 3.16
CA HIS A 35 4.14 -2.77 3.90
C HIS A 35 3.88 -4.00 3.01
N ALA A 36 3.03 -3.87 1.99
CA ALA A 36 2.76 -4.97 1.05
C ALA A 36 3.98 -5.29 0.18
N CYS A 37 4.85 -4.31 -0.07
CA CYS A 37 6.07 -4.43 -0.88
C CYS A 37 7.36 -4.34 -0.06
N ILE A 38 7.29 -4.46 1.27
CA ILE A 38 8.43 -4.19 2.17
C ILE A 38 9.63 -5.14 1.98
N GLN A 39 9.39 -6.35 1.48
CA GLN A 39 10.43 -7.34 1.30
C GLN A 39 10.32 -8.01 -0.06
N GLY A 40 11.47 -8.16 -0.70
CA GLY A 40 11.65 -9.11 -1.78
C GLY A 40 11.29 -8.60 -3.17
N SER A 41 11.60 -9.49 -4.11
CA SER A 41 11.58 -9.42 -5.57
C SER A 41 10.29 -9.10 -6.29
N ASP A 42 9.16 -9.49 -5.70
CA ASP A 42 7.91 -9.66 -6.43
C ASP A 42 6.77 -8.89 -5.77
N MET A 43 5.80 -8.52 -6.61
CA MET A 43 4.56 -7.86 -6.21
C MET A 43 3.53 -8.85 -5.64
N GLU A 44 3.96 -10.08 -5.30
CA GLU A 44 3.05 -11.20 -5.01
C GLU A 44 2.14 -10.91 -3.83
N LYS A 45 2.71 -10.37 -2.74
CA LYS A 45 1.94 -10.06 -1.53
C LYS A 45 0.92 -8.95 -1.77
N LEU A 46 1.29 -7.89 -2.49
CA LEU A 46 0.35 -6.84 -2.91
C LEU A 46 -0.79 -7.40 -3.77
N ARG A 47 -0.46 -8.22 -4.78
CA ARG A 47 -1.46 -8.90 -5.62
C ARG A 47 -2.39 -9.80 -4.81
N SER A 48 -1.84 -10.48 -3.80
CA SER A 48 -2.62 -11.33 -2.90
C SER A 48 -3.62 -10.50 -2.08
N TYR A 49 -3.24 -9.33 -1.57
CA TYR A 49 -4.19 -8.40 -0.93
C TYR A 49 -5.26 -7.92 -1.91
N VAL A 50 -4.86 -7.42 -3.07
CA VAL A 50 -5.76 -6.88 -4.09
C VAL A 50 -6.79 -7.96 -4.50
N SER A 51 -6.33 -9.13 -4.92
CA SER A 51 -7.21 -10.23 -5.37
C SER A 51 -8.21 -10.70 -4.30
N ASN A 52 -7.83 -10.73 -3.03
CA ASN A 52 -8.68 -11.25 -1.96
C ASN A 52 -9.57 -10.19 -1.31
N LEU A 53 -9.15 -8.92 -1.32
CA LEU A 53 -9.79 -7.85 -0.53
C LEU A 53 -10.23 -6.64 -1.35
N TYR A 54 -10.14 -6.66 -2.70
CA TYR A 54 -10.53 -5.52 -3.55
C TYR A 54 -11.95 -4.99 -3.23
N HIS A 55 -12.91 -5.88 -2.99
CA HIS A 55 -14.30 -5.54 -2.69
C HIS A 55 -14.50 -4.82 -1.33
N LYS A 56 -13.47 -4.81 -0.48
CA LYS A 56 -13.44 -4.09 0.81
C LYS A 56 -12.42 -2.95 0.83
N LEU A 57 -11.61 -2.81 -0.22
CA LEU A 57 -10.56 -1.80 -0.30
C LEU A 57 -11.20 -0.42 -0.47
N VAL A 58 -10.97 0.47 0.50
CA VAL A 58 -11.57 1.83 0.52
C VAL A 58 -10.54 2.94 0.73
N HIS A 59 -9.31 2.56 1.06
CA HIS A 59 -8.24 3.53 1.31
C HIS A 59 -6.87 2.92 1.00
N LEU A 60 -5.93 3.79 0.65
CA LEU A 60 -4.53 3.43 0.47
C LEU A 60 -3.66 4.24 1.42
N HIS A 61 -2.65 3.62 1.99
CA HIS A 61 -1.47 4.30 2.50
C HIS A 61 -0.32 4.09 1.52
N VAL A 62 0.40 5.17 1.22
CA VAL A 62 1.45 5.18 0.20
C VAL A 62 2.74 5.79 0.74
N HIS A 63 3.78 4.99 0.70
CA HIS A 63 5.16 5.35 0.97
C HIS A 63 6.08 4.33 0.29
N ASP A 64 7.34 4.69 0.10
CA ASP A 64 8.32 3.82 -0.54
C ASP A 64 9.23 3.13 0.47
N ASN A 65 9.87 2.04 0.05
CA ASN A 65 10.80 1.24 0.85
C ASN A 65 11.89 0.64 -0.06
N LEU A 66 13.00 0.18 0.54
CA LEU A 66 14.13 -0.43 -0.18
C LEU A 66 13.96 -1.94 -0.44
N ARG A 67 12.82 -2.52 -0.05
CA ARG A 67 12.48 -3.94 -0.28
C ARG A 67 13.43 -4.93 0.39
N ASP A 68 14.22 -4.47 1.36
CA ASP A 68 15.16 -5.24 2.18
C ASP A 68 14.54 -5.69 3.52
N GLY A 69 13.24 -5.46 3.70
CA GLY A 69 12.51 -5.71 4.94
C GLY A 69 12.51 -4.53 5.91
N SER A 70 13.17 -3.42 5.59
CA SER A 70 13.17 -2.21 6.40
C SER A 70 11.95 -1.34 6.08
N ASP A 71 11.24 -0.94 7.12
CA ASP A 71 10.09 -0.04 7.01
C ASP A 71 10.53 1.43 7.14
N LEU A 72 11.02 1.97 6.04
CA LEU A 72 11.70 3.27 5.99
C LEU A 72 10.76 4.44 5.72
N HIS A 73 9.57 4.17 5.16
CA HIS A 73 8.60 5.22 4.79
C HIS A 73 9.23 6.35 3.97
N LEU A 74 10.01 5.98 2.97
CA LEU A 74 10.61 6.93 2.05
C LEU A 74 9.51 7.62 1.23
N ALA A 75 9.85 8.78 0.67
CA ALA A 75 8.99 9.44 -0.30
C ALA A 75 8.73 8.54 -1.52
N VAL A 76 7.52 8.57 -2.06
CA VAL A 76 7.14 7.76 -3.23
C VAL A 76 8.06 8.05 -4.41
N GLY A 77 8.70 7.00 -4.95
CA GLY A 77 9.70 7.08 -6.02
C GLY A 77 11.14 7.25 -5.55
N ALA A 78 11.39 7.39 -4.24
CA ALA A 78 12.74 7.43 -3.66
C ALA A 78 13.24 6.04 -3.20
N GLY A 79 12.38 5.03 -3.19
CA GLY A 79 12.73 3.65 -2.88
C GLY A 79 12.77 2.76 -4.12
N GLU A 80 12.51 1.48 -3.92
CA GLU A 80 12.60 0.44 -4.96
C GLU A 80 11.25 -0.19 -5.33
N ILE A 81 10.14 0.27 -4.75
CA ILE A 81 8.82 -0.26 -5.09
C ILE A 81 8.51 0.08 -6.56
N ASP A 82 8.07 -0.92 -7.33
CA ASP A 82 7.61 -0.73 -8.71
C ASP A 82 6.21 -0.11 -8.73
N TRP A 83 6.14 1.21 -8.56
CA TRP A 83 4.89 1.97 -8.53
C TRP A 83 4.09 1.92 -9.83
N ARG A 84 4.73 1.65 -10.97
CA ARG A 84 4.00 1.42 -12.23
C ARG A 84 3.23 0.09 -12.16
N ALA A 85 3.86 -0.95 -11.63
CA ALA A 85 3.18 -2.21 -11.37
C ALA A 85 2.07 -2.03 -10.32
N VAL A 86 2.34 -1.33 -9.21
CA VAL A 86 1.32 -1.03 -8.18
C VAL A 86 0.08 -0.39 -8.82
N TYR A 87 0.28 0.69 -9.58
CA TYR A 87 -0.82 1.39 -10.25
C TYR A 87 -1.60 0.46 -11.18
N LYS A 88 -0.90 -0.36 -11.97
CA LYS A 88 -1.55 -1.31 -12.88
C LYS A 88 -2.49 -2.27 -12.14
N GLU A 89 -2.04 -2.86 -11.04
CA GLU A 89 -2.87 -3.79 -10.24
C GLU A 89 -4.09 -3.09 -9.64
N LEU A 90 -3.95 -1.84 -9.19
CA LEU A 90 -5.04 -1.04 -8.64
C LEU A 90 -6.02 -0.56 -9.72
N ALA A 91 -5.52 -0.22 -10.91
CA ALA A 91 -6.33 0.16 -12.05
C ALA A 91 -7.14 -1.02 -12.60
N GLU A 92 -6.58 -2.24 -12.59
CA GLU A 92 -7.27 -3.46 -13.02
C GLU A 92 -8.51 -3.78 -12.17
N ILE A 93 -8.51 -3.40 -10.89
CA ILE A 93 -9.68 -3.53 -10.01
C ILE A 93 -10.57 -2.28 -9.99
N GLY A 94 -10.24 -1.26 -10.79
CA GLY A 94 -11.02 -0.02 -10.87
C GLY A 94 -10.99 0.83 -9.59
N TYR A 95 -9.88 0.84 -8.85
CA TYR A 95 -9.76 1.65 -7.65
C TYR A 95 -9.76 3.16 -7.96
N ASP A 96 -10.74 3.89 -7.41
CA ASP A 96 -10.94 5.34 -7.62
C ASP A 96 -11.21 6.09 -6.29
N GLU A 97 -10.73 5.52 -5.17
CA GLU A 97 -10.92 6.09 -3.84
C GLU A 97 -9.69 6.89 -3.38
N ARG A 98 -9.57 7.18 -2.08
CA ARG A 98 -8.56 8.09 -1.53
C ARG A 98 -7.26 7.38 -1.17
N ALA A 99 -6.15 8.11 -1.21
CA ALA A 99 -4.85 7.67 -0.69
C ALA A 99 -4.32 8.69 0.34
N CYS A 100 -3.52 8.21 1.29
CA CYS A 100 -2.77 8.99 2.27
C CYS A 100 -1.27 8.78 2.02
N ILE A 101 -0.50 9.87 1.91
CA ILE A 101 0.96 9.81 1.80
C ILE A 101 1.56 9.75 3.21
N GLU A 102 2.29 8.68 3.54
CA GLU A 102 2.81 8.41 4.89
C GLU A 102 4.34 8.34 4.90
N VAL A 103 5.00 9.51 4.90
CA VAL A 103 6.46 9.60 4.76
C VAL A 103 7.16 9.99 6.06
N HIS A 104 8.31 9.35 6.34
CA HIS A 104 9.18 9.65 7.46
C HIS A 104 10.50 10.25 6.97
N VAL A 105 10.46 11.52 6.57
CA VAL A 105 11.63 12.26 6.05
C VAL A 105 11.93 13.49 6.90
N GLY A 106 13.19 13.93 6.89
CA GLY A 106 13.61 15.11 7.65
C GLY A 106 12.95 16.41 7.20
N ASP A 107 12.72 16.56 5.89
CA ASP A 107 11.93 17.66 5.30
C ASP A 107 10.61 17.11 4.78
N ILE A 108 9.57 17.25 5.61
CA ILE A 108 8.23 16.72 5.34
C ILE A 108 7.59 17.40 4.13
N GLU A 109 7.74 18.72 3.99
CA GLU A 109 7.13 19.45 2.87
C GLU A 109 7.71 18.98 1.54
N TRP A 110 9.04 18.84 1.49
CA TRP A 110 9.71 18.28 0.33
C TRP A 110 9.27 16.84 0.05
N GLY A 111 9.24 15.98 1.07
CA GLY A 111 8.84 14.57 0.93
C GLY A 111 7.42 14.39 0.40
N LEU A 112 6.47 15.18 0.93
CA LEU A 112 5.08 15.18 0.46
C LEU A 112 4.99 15.68 -0.99
N LYS A 113 5.72 16.74 -1.34
CA LYS A 113 5.73 17.30 -2.69
C LYS A 113 6.22 16.27 -3.72
N ILE A 114 7.39 15.67 -3.50
CA ILE A 114 7.94 14.72 -4.47
C ILE A 114 7.09 13.45 -4.56
N SER A 115 6.50 13.01 -3.44
CA SER A 115 5.59 11.87 -3.43
C SER A 115 4.35 12.15 -4.28
N LEU A 116 3.75 13.33 -4.11
CA LEU A 116 2.59 13.75 -4.90
C LEU A 116 2.91 13.87 -6.40
N GLU A 117 4.10 14.38 -6.75
CA GLU A 117 4.55 14.45 -8.15
C GLU A 117 4.75 13.05 -8.75
N ALA A 118 5.37 12.13 -8.00
CA ALA A 118 5.57 10.75 -8.42
C ALA A 118 4.24 10.01 -8.59
N ILE A 119 3.32 10.12 -7.62
CA ILE A 119 1.97 9.54 -7.72
C ILE A 119 1.28 10.06 -8.97
N ARG A 120 1.26 11.38 -9.20
CA ARG A 120 0.66 11.97 -10.41
C ARG A 120 1.33 11.54 -11.72
N PHE A 121 2.60 11.12 -11.67
CA PHE A 121 3.29 10.60 -12.84
C PHE A 121 2.88 9.16 -13.13
N PHE A 122 2.74 8.32 -12.12
CA PHE A 122 2.35 6.91 -12.26
C PHE A 122 0.84 6.72 -12.47
N TRP A 123 0.01 7.60 -11.91
CA TRP A 123 -1.46 7.55 -11.96
C TRP A 123 -2.07 8.21 -13.22
N LYS A 124 -1.32 8.21 -14.33
CA LYS A 124 -1.75 8.67 -15.65
C LYS A 124 -1.91 7.47 -16.58
#